data_AF-A0A3D1CMB6-F1
#
_entry.id   AF-A0A3D1CMB6-F1
#
_cell.length_a   1.000
_cell.length_b   1.000
_cell.length_c   1.000
_cell.angle_alpha   90.00
_cell.angle_beta   90.00
_cell.angle_gamma   90.00
#
_symmetry.space_group_name_H-M   'P 1'
#
loop_
_entity.id
_entity.type
_entity.pdbx_description
1 polymer ?
#
loop_
_entity_poly.entity_id
_entity_poly.type
_entity_poly.pdbx_seq_one_letter_code
_entity_poly.pdbx_strand_id
1 'polypeptide(L)'
;MANQYGRPGNLKPYESARRLSILKKTKEVLIIDDQSTGRTILEKIVQQIGENIHVTALSNSTEALEWLSQHEADLIVTDYRMPEIDGIEFIRRVRQMPALQSVPIMMITVVSEKAVRYDALDAGATAFLTRPIDQIECRTSCRNLLQMHEQHLIIEDRANWLARQVEIATEQIILREKETIIRLAKAGEYRDEGTGNHVIRMAKYSRFIAEALGVFDEQQCEDLEYAAPMHDIGKIGIPDNILLKPGKLDPEEWEVMKTHTTIGHEILSDSQSKYMH
;
A
#
# COMPACT_ATOMS: atom_id res chain seq x y z
N MET A 1 4.54 -0.16 -53.16
CA MET A 1 5.69 0.52 -52.53
C MET A 1 5.31 0.84 -51.10
N ALA A 2 6.27 0.64 -50.19
CA ALA A 2 6.08 0.44 -48.76
C ALA A 2 5.61 1.67 -47.98
N ASN A 3 4.88 1.42 -46.89
CA ASN A 3 5.29 1.98 -45.60
C ASN A 3 5.04 0.95 -44.49
N GLN A 4 6.15 0.44 -43.95
CA GLN A 4 6.26 -0.42 -42.78
C GLN A 4 6.51 0.48 -41.57
N TYR A 5 5.69 0.38 -40.53
CA TYR A 5 6.15 0.40 -39.13
C TYR A 5 5.15 -0.38 -38.25
N GLY A 6 5.45 -1.65 -38.02
CA GLY A 6 5.03 -2.37 -36.80
C GLY A 6 5.89 -1.88 -35.61
N ARG A 7 5.60 -2.12 -34.33
CA ARG A 7 4.81 -3.12 -33.61
C ARG A 7 4.39 -2.48 -32.26
N PRO A 8 3.28 -2.89 -31.62
CA PRO A 8 3.11 -2.68 -30.18
C PRO A 8 3.99 -3.70 -29.44
N GLY A 9 5.21 -3.30 -29.10
CA GLY A 9 6.16 -4.12 -28.35
C GLY A 9 5.90 -4.06 -26.85
N ASN A 10 5.36 -5.13 -26.28
CA ASN A 10 5.60 -5.64 -24.93
C ASN A 10 5.85 -4.62 -23.80
N LEU A 11 4.79 -3.95 -23.33
CA LEU A 11 4.70 -3.60 -21.92
C LEU A 11 3.88 -4.70 -21.25
N LYS A 12 4.56 -5.68 -20.65
CA LYS A 12 3.90 -6.53 -19.64
C LYS A 12 3.27 -5.57 -18.62
N PRO A 13 1.95 -5.62 -18.35
CA PRO A 13 1.34 -4.80 -17.31
C PRO A 13 2.17 -4.96 -16.03
N TYR A 14 2.45 -3.88 -15.30
CA TYR A 14 3.22 -3.91 -14.04
C TYR A 14 2.82 -5.09 -13.14
N GLU A 15 1.50 -5.36 -13.06
CA GLU A 15 0.90 -6.51 -12.38
C GLU A 15 1.56 -7.84 -12.76
N SER A 16 1.84 -8.06 -14.04
CA SER A 16 2.45 -9.29 -14.54
C SER A 16 3.95 -9.38 -14.25
N ALA A 17 4.69 -8.27 -14.17
CA ALA A 17 6.11 -8.29 -13.81
C ALA A 17 6.33 -8.49 -12.31
N ARG A 18 5.55 -7.78 -11.47
CA ARG A 18 5.63 -7.88 -10.00
C ARG A 18 5.04 -9.19 -9.49
N ARG A 19 3.94 -9.67 -10.09
CA ARG A 19 3.45 -11.04 -9.83
C ARG A 19 4.53 -12.09 -10.09
N LEU A 20 5.30 -11.97 -11.17
CA LEU A 20 6.39 -12.91 -11.46
C LEU A 20 7.56 -12.83 -10.46
N SER A 21 7.76 -11.71 -9.76
CA SER A 21 8.80 -11.60 -8.72
C SER A 21 8.38 -12.17 -7.36
N ILE A 22 7.08 -12.23 -7.08
CA ILE A 22 6.53 -12.73 -5.80
C ILE A 22 6.27 -14.23 -5.89
N LEU A 23 5.83 -14.69 -7.06
CA LEU A 23 5.57 -16.10 -7.28
C LEU A 23 6.88 -16.87 -7.38
N LYS A 24 7.13 -17.70 -6.37
CA LYS A 24 8.27 -18.62 -6.39
C LYS A 24 8.16 -19.56 -7.58
N LYS A 25 9.26 -19.71 -8.30
CA LYS A 25 9.36 -20.68 -9.41
C LYS A 25 9.13 -22.11 -8.92
N THR A 26 9.60 -22.41 -7.72
CA THR A 26 9.43 -23.69 -7.02
C THR A 26 8.76 -23.43 -5.68
N LYS A 27 7.71 -24.17 -5.37
CA LYS A 27 6.98 -24.10 -4.10
C LYS A 27 7.58 -25.07 -3.11
N GLU A 28 7.76 -24.63 -1.88
CA GLU A 28 8.38 -25.41 -0.80
C GLU A 28 7.30 -25.97 0.14
N VAL A 29 7.23 -27.30 0.27
CA VAL A 29 6.30 -27.97 1.17
C VAL A 29 7.07 -28.67 2.27
N LEU A 30 6.81 -28.25 3.51
CA LEU A 30 7.42 -28.86 4.69
C LEU A 30 6.49 -29.95 5.24
N ILE A 31 7.01 -31.16 5.40
CA ILE A 31 6.30 -32.31 5.96
C ILE A 31 6.98 -32.71 7.27
N ILE A 32 6.21 -32.81 8.35
CA ILE A 32 6.69 -33.23 9.67
C ILE A 32 5.87 -34.44 10.14
N ASP A 33 6.53 -35.59 10.27
CA ASP A 33 5.92 -36.84 10.75
C ASP A 33 7.03 -37.73 11.35
N ASP A 34 6.84 -38.23 12.57
CA ASP A 34 7.81 -39.07 13.27
C ASP A 34 7.98 -40.44 12.61
N GLN A 35 6.95 -40.89 11.89
CA GLN A 35 6.95 -42.14 11.14
C GLN A 35 7.54 -41.97 9.74
N SER A 36 8.61 -42.71 9.46
CA SER A 36 9.25 -42.72 8.12
C SER A 36 8.28 -43.10 7.00
N THR A 37 7.37 -44.05 7.26
CA THR A 37 6.34 -44.48 6.31
C THR A 37 5.37 -43.35 5.98
N GLY A 38 4.92 -42.59 6.99
CA GLY A 38 4.05 -41.43 6.81
C GLY A 38 4.71 -40.35 5.95
N ARG A 39 5.97 -40.02 6.25
CA ARG A 39 6.78 -39.08 5.45
C ARG A 39 6.88 -39.50 3.99
N THR A 40 7.28 -40.75 3.71
CA THR A 40 7.43 -41.24 2.34
C THR A 40 6.12 -41.24 1.55
N ILE A 41 4.99 -41.55 2.20
CA ILE A 41 3.67 -41.53 1.56
C ILE A 41 3.29 -40.09 1.19
N LEU A 42 3.38 -39.17 2.14
CA LEU A 42 3.01 -37.77 1.95
C LEU A 42 3.90 -37.09 0.91
N GLU A 43 5.21 -37.35 0.95
CA GLU A 43 6.16 -36.85 -0.03
C GLU A 43 5.76 -37.25 -1.45
N LYS A 44 5.46 -38.53 -1.68
CA LYS A 44 5.00 -39.03 -2.99
C LYS A 44 3.68 -38.39 -3.43
N ILE A 45 2.73 -38.20 -2.52
CA ILE A 45 1.43 -37.59 -2.84
C ILE A 45 1.62 -36.11 -3.23
N VAL A 46 2.44 -35.38 -2.48
CA VAL A 46 2.68 -33.95 -2.69
C VAL A 46 3.46 -33.71 -3.98
N GLN A 47 4.47 -34.54 -4.29
CA GLN A 47 5.22 -34.48 -5.55
C GLN A 47 4.33 -34.69 -6.79
N GLN A 48 3.19 -35.38 -6.67
CA GLN A 48 2.22 -35.55 -7.76
C GLN A 48 1.38 -34.29 -8.04
N ILE A 49 1.46 -33.25 -7.22
CA ILE A 49 0.68 -32.02 -7.44
C ILE A 49 1.22 -31.23 -8.65
N GLY A 50 2.54 -31.19 -8.83
CA GLY A 50 3.21 -30.50 -9.95
C GLY A 50 4.73 -30.62 -9.90
N GLU A 51 5.39 -30.39 -11.04
CA GLU A 51 6.85 -30.51 -11.20
C GLU A 51 7.64 -29.42 -10.47
N ASN A 52 6.97 -28.34 -10.08
CA ASN A 52 7.57 -27.19 -9.42
C ASN A 52 7.40 -27.22 -7.90
N ILE A 53 7.34 -28.41 -7.30
CA ILE A 53 7.21 -28.57 -5.85
C ILE A 53 8.45 -29.26 -5.32
N HIS A 54 9.09 -28.61 -4.36
CA HIS A 54 10.13 -29.19 -3.54
C HIS A 54 9.53 -29.56 -2.19
N VAL A 55 9.92 -30.74 -1.69
CA VAL A 55 9.40 -31.28 -0.44
C VAL A 55 10.56 -31.49 0.51
N THR A 56 10.46 -30.88 1.69
CA THR A 56 11.38 -31.11 2.80
C THR A 56 10.64 -31.92 3.87
N ALA A 57 11.17 -33.09 4.24
CA ALA A 57 10.51 -34.01 5.17
C ALA A 57 11.35 -34.26 6.43
N LEU A 58 10.87 -33.81 7.59
CA LEU A 58 11.57 -33.86 8.88
C LEU A 58 10.86 -34.80 9.85
N SER A 59 11.62 -35.48 10.71
CA SER A 59 11.05 -36.46 11.65
C SER A 59 10.65 -35.87 13.00
N ASN A 60 10.96 -34.61 13.26
CA ASN A 60 10.70 -33.97 14.54
C ASN A 60 10.36 -32.49 14.36
N SER A 61 9.52 -31.99 15.26
CA SER A 61 9.01 -30.63 15.33
C SER A 61 10.08 -29.59 15.67
N THR A 62 11.10 -29.95 16.44
CA THR A 62 12.16 -29.03 16.87
C THR A 62 13.04 -28.63 15.69
N GLU A 63 13.51 -29.61 14.93
CA GLU A 63 14.23 -29.43 13.66
C GLU A 63 13.37 -28.67 12.64
N ALA A 64 12.06 -28.91 12.62
CA ALA A 64 11.15 -28.16 11.75
C ALA A 64 11.06 -26.68 12.12
N LEU A 65 11.00 -26.34 13.42
CA LEU A 65 11.02 -24.95 13.87
C LEU A 65 12.37 -24.27 13.56
N GLU A 66 13.48 -24.98 13.74
CA GLU A 66 14.81 -24.48 13.37
C GLU A 66 14.91 -24.24 11.86
N TRP A 67 14.43 -25.19 11.05
CA TRP A 67 14.43 -25.08 9.60
C TRP A 67 13.60 -23.88 9.12
N LEU A 68 12.40 -23.68 9.71
CA LEU A 68 11.49 -22.57 9.43
C LEU A 68 12.06 -21.19 9.83
N SER A 69 13.07 -21.13 10.70
CA SER A 69 13.76 -19.88 11.02
C SER A 69 14.73 -19.42 9.91
N GLN A 70 15.13 -20.34 9.03
CA GLN A 70 16.12 -20.10 7.97
C GLN A 70 15.52 -20.22 6.56
N HIS A 71 14.35 -20.83 6.44
CA HIS A 71 13.70 -21.13 5.16
C HIS A 71 12.22 -20.78 5.20
N GLU A 72 11.65 -20.54 4.03
CA GLU A 72 10.23 -20.25 3.88
C GLU A 72 9.48 -21.44 3.30
N ALA A 73 8.44 -21.89 3.99
CA ALA A 73 7.50 -22.88 3.48
C ALA A 73 6.27 -22.18 2.85
N ASP A 74 5.76 -22.74 1.76
CA ASP A 74 4.49 -22.31 1.13
C ASP A 74 3.31 -23.18 1.58
N LEU A 75 3.58 -24.34 2.18
CA LEU A 75 2.64 -25.21 2.87
C LEU A 75 3.37 -26.02 3.93
N ILE A 76 2.76 -26.17 5.09
CA ILE A 76 3.25 -27.05 6.16
C ILE A 76 2.24 -28.17 6.37
N VAL A 77 2.71 -29.40 6.41
CA VAL A 77 1.93 -30.61 6.71
C VAL A 77 2.55 -31.25 7.95
N THR A 78 1.80 -31.37 9.04
CA THR A 78 2.33 -31.87 10.32
C THR A 78 1.45 -32.99 10.87
N ASP A 79 2.05 -34.05 11.38
CA ASP A 79 1.30 -35.04 12.16
C ASP A 79 0.92 -34.48 13.54
N TYR A 80 -0.22 -34.92 14.04
CA TYR A 80 -0.69 -34.56 15.38
C TYR A 80 0.18 -35.18 16.48
N ARG A 81 0.58 -36.46 16.34
CA ARG A 81 1.28 -37.21 17.37
C ARG A 81 2.77 -37.25 17.07
N MET A 82 3.50 -36.32 17.65
CA MET A 82 4.96 -36.29 17.59
C MET A 82 5.58 -36.29 19.00
N PRO A 83 6.77 -36.86 19.19
CA PRO A 83 7.51 -36.76 20.45
C PRO A 83 7.84 -35.30 20.81
N GLU A 84 7.92 -35.01 22.11
CA GLU A 84 8.30 -33.71 22.70
C GLU A 84 7.29 -32.58 22.48
N ILE A 85 7.04 -32.21 21.22
CA ILE A 85 6.10 -31.15 20.84
C ILE A 85 5.07 -31.77 19.89
N ASP A 86 3.81 -31.80 20.31
CA ASP A 86 2.73 -32.29 19.46
C ASP A 86 2.40 -31.30 18.32
N GLY A 87 1.60 -31.75 17.36
CA GLY A 87 1.24 -30.94 16.19
C GLY A 87 0.51 -29.64 16.54
N ILE A 88 -0.25 -29.60 17.64
CA ILE A 88 -1.00 -28.40 18.05
C ILE A 88 -0.05 -27.35 18.62
N GLU A 89 0.83 -27.75 19.53
CA GLU A 89 1.83 -26.86 20.10
C GLU A 89 2.83 -26.39 19.04
N PHE A 90 3.20 -27.26 18.09
CA PHE A 90 4.00 -26.87 16.93
C PHE A 90 3.30 -25.75 16.12
N ILE A 91 2.01 -25.92 15.79
CA ILE A 91 1.23 -24.91 15.09
C ILE A 91 1.21 -23.58 15.85
N ARG A 92 0.99 -23.60 17.18
CA ARG A 92 1.01 -22.38 17.99
C ARG A 92 2.33 -21.64 17.89
N ARG A 93 3.46 -22.35 17.93
CA ARG A 93 4.80 -21.75 17.78
C ARG A 93 5.04 -21.18 16.40
N VAL A 94 4.60 -21.87 15.34
CA VAL A 94 4.68 -21.34 13.97
C VAL A 94 3.87 -20.06 13.84
N ARG A 95 2.68 -19.97 14.45
CA ARG A 95 1.85 -18.74 14.41
C ARG A 95 2.41 -17.56 15.20
N GLN A 96 3.35 -17.80 16.11
CA GLN A 96 4.10 -16.72 16.78
C GLN A 96 5.19 -16.12 15.88
N MET A 97 5.53 -16.75 14.75
CA MET A 97 6.51 -16.23 13.79
C MET A 97 5.80 -15.33 12.76
N PRO A 98 6.11 -14.01 12.70
CA PRO A 98 5.40 -13.07 11.81
C PRO A 98 5.45 -13.46 10.34
N ALA A 99 6.59 -13.98 9.86
CA ALA A 99 6.80 -14.38 8.48
C ALA A 99 5.93 -15.59 8.04
N LEU A 100 5.39 -16.37 9.00
CA LEU A 100 4.66 -17.61 8.71
C LEU A 100 3.16 -17.50 9.02
N GLN A 101 2.66 -16.31 9.38
CA GLN A 101 1.25 -16.14 9.73
C GLN A 101 0.30 -16.50 8.58
N SER A 102 0.69 -16.22 7.34
CA SER A 102 -0.10 -16.48 6.13
C SER A 102 0.12 -17.88 5.53
N VAL A 103 1.09 -18.64 6.05
CA VAL A 103 1.42 -19.97 5.51
C VAL A 103 0.35 -20.98 5.96
N PRO A 104 -0.30 -21.70 5.03
CA PRO A 104 -1.30 -22.68 5.38
C PRO A 104 -0.65 -23.87 6.10
N ILE A 105 -1.30 -24.34 7.17
CA ILE A 105 -0.87 -25.51 7.91
C ILE A 105 -1.96 -26.57 7.86
N MET A 106 -1.61 -27.77 7.39
CA MET A 106 -2.48 -28.93 7.38
C MET A 106 -2.03 -29.93 8.43
N MET A 107 -2.92 -30.27 9.36
CA MET A 107 -2.62 -31.27 10.39
C MET A 107 -3.15 -32.66 10.01
N ILE A 108 -2.33 -33.69 10.10
CA ILE A 108 -2.75 -35.08 9.91
C ILE A 108 -3.01 -35.68 11.28
N THR A 109 -4.15 -36.35 11.45
CA THR A 109 -4.53 -36.91 12.76
C THR A 109 -5.22 -38.25 12.62
N VAL A 110 -5.05 -39.10 13.63
CA VAL A 110 -5.78 -40.37 13.78
C VAL A 110 -7.13 -40.18 14.48
N VAL A 111 -7.48 -38.95 14.87
CA VAL A 111 -8.51 -38.70 15.89
C VAL A 111 -9.91 -38.52 15.28
N SER A 112 -10.84 -39.35 15.75
CA SER A 112 -12.29 -39.26 15.52
C SER A 112 -13.02 -38.30 16.48
N GLU A 113 -12.32 -37.76 17.48
CA GLU A 113 -12.86 -36.84 18.48
C GLU A 113 -12.85 -35.39 17.98
N LYS A 114 -14.03 -34.75 18.05
CA LYS A 114 -14.20 -33.35 17.67
C LYS A 114 -13.28 -32.39 18.43
N ALA A 115 -12.93 -32.69 19.68
CA ALA A 115 -12.15 -31.79 20.54
C ALA A 115 -10.78 -31.44 19.94
N VAL A 116 -10.02 -32.42 19.48
CA VAL A 116 -8.69 -32.21 18.86
C VAL A 116 -8.77 -31.37 17.59
N ARG A 117 -9.86 -31.48 16.82
CA ARG A 117 -10.09 -30.64 15.64
C ARG A 117 -10.37 -29.19 16.02
N TYR A 118 -11.10 -28.94 17.10
CA TYR A 118 -11.32 -27.58 17.60
C TYR A 118 -10.00 -26.97 18.09
N ASP A 119 -9.23 -27.70 18.90
CA ASP A 119 -7.95 -27.22 19.42
C ASP A 119 -6.95 -26.88 18.29
N ALA A 120 -6.95 -27.67 17.21
CA ALA A 120 -6.11 -27.41 16.05
C ALA A 120 -6.55 -26.16 15.26
N LEU A 121 -7.86 -25.96 15.09
CA LEU A 121 -8.39 -24.75 14.46
C LEU A 121 -8.06 -23.51 15.31
N ASP A 122 -8.24 -23.59 16.63
CA ASP A 122 -7.91 -22.51 17.56
C ASP A 122 -6.41 -22.21 17.61
N ALA A 123 -5.56 -23.23 17.42
CA ALA A 123 -4.13 -23.04 17.26
C ALA A 123 -3.74 -22.36 15.94
N GLY A 124 -4.62 -22.36 14.93
CA GLY A 124 -4.41 -21.73 13.63
C GLY A 124 -4.11 -22.69 12.48
N ALA A 125 -4.52 -23.96 12.59
CA ALA A 125 -4.52 -24.90 11.46
C ALA A 125 -5.49 -24.43 10.38
N THR A 126 -5.09 -24.52 9.12
CA THR A 126 -5.93 -24.17 7.96
C THR A 126 -6.80 -25.35 7.53
N ALA A 127 -6.29 -26.58 7.69
CA ALA A 127 -6.99 -27.80 7.35
C ALA A 127 -6.52 -28.98 8.21
N PHE A 128 -7.25 -30.08 8.16
CA PHE A 128 -6.83 -31.35 8.74
C PHE A 128 -7.20 -32.52 7.83
N LEU A 129 -6.47 -33.62 7.94
CA LEU A 129 -6.78 -34.89 7.28
C LEU A 129 -6.79 -36.02 8.30
N THR A 130 -7.69 -36.96 8.11
CA THR A 130 -7.82 -38.13 9.00
C THR A 130 -7.01 -39.29 8.43
N ARG A 131 -6.32 -40.05 9.28
CA ARG A 131 -5.72 -41.34 8.89
C ARG A 131 -6.81 -42.42 8.82
N PRO A 132 -6.77 -43.36 7.85
CA PRO A 132 -5.76 -43.52 6.80
C PRO A 132 -5.85 -42.43 5.73
N ILE A 133 -4.69 -41.99 5.22
CA ILE A 133 -4.60 -40.88 4.27
C ILE A 133 -5.20 -41.28 2.93
N ASP A 134 -6.31 -40.66 2.55
CA ASP A 134 -6.82 -40.73 1.18
C ASP A 134 -5.94 -39.88 0.26
N GLN A 135 -5.36 -40.49 -0.77
CA GLN A 135 -4.42 -39.82 -1.66
C GLN A 135 -5.07 -38.70 -2.47
N ILE A 136 -6.34 -38.86 -2.87
CA ILE A 136 -7.07 -37.89 -3.67
C ILE A 136 -7.41 -36.68 -2.81
N GLU A 137 -7.91 -36.91 -1.60
CA GLU A 137 -8.22 -35.87 -0.63
C GLU A 137 -6.97 -35.09 -0.23
N CYS A 138 -5.89 -35.78 0.10
CA CYS A 138 -4.62 -35.16 0.48
C CYS A 138 -4.05 -34.30 -0.63
N ARG A 139 -3.94 -34.84 -1.84
CA ARG A 139 -3.41 -34.11 -3.00
C ARG A 139 -4.26 -32.88 -3.33
N THR A 140 -5.58 -33.02 -3.29
CA THR A 140 -6.50 -31.92 -3.60
C THR A 140 -6.42 -30.83 -2.54
N SER A 141 -6.38 -31.21 -1.27
CA SER A 141 -6.26 -30.27 -0.15
C SER A 141 -4.94 -29.50 -0.21
N CYS A 142 -3.81 -30.20 -0.40
CA CYS A 142 -2.50 -29.55 -0.55
C CYS A 142 -2.45 -28.59 -1.74
N ARG A 143 -3.00 -29.00 -2.91
CA ARG A 143 -3.08 -28.12 -4.08
C ARG A 143 -3.88 -26.85 -3.78
N ASN A 144 -5.05 -26.99 -3.16
CA ASN A 144 -5.93 -25.87 -2.84
C ASN A 144 -5.27 -24.90 -1.85
N LEU A 145 -4.60 -25.43 -0.82
CA LEU A 145 -3.88 -24.61 0.15
C LEU A 145 -2.69 -23.86 -0.49
N LEU A 146 -1.91 -24.53 -1.33
CA LEU A 146 -0.81 -23.88 -2.08
C LEU A 146 -1.33 -22.78 -3.00
N GLN A 147 -2.48 -22.99 -3.65
CA GLN A 147 -3.11 -21.96 -4.48
C GLN A 147 -3.65 -20.80 -3.64
N MET A 148 -4.24 -21.09 -2.48
CA MET A 148 -4.73 -20.07 -1.56
C MET A 148 -3.60 -19.19 -1.04
N HIS A 149 -2.47 -19.80 -0.64
CA HIS A 149 -1.29 -19.06 -0.20
C HIS A 149 -0.75 -18.16 -1.32
N GLU A 150 -0.66 -18.69 -2.54
CA GLU A 150 -0.26 -17.93 -3.73
C GLU A 150 -1.14 -16.69 -3.95
N GLN A 151 -2.46 -16.86 -3.86
CA GLN A 151 -3.42 -15.76 -3.99
C GLN A 151 -3.26 -14.73 -2.87
N HIS A 152 -3.01 -15.18 -1.65
CA HIS A 152 -2.78 -14.29 -0.50
C HIS A 152 -1.57 -13.39 -0.75
N LEU A 153 -0.43 -13.95 -1.16
CA LEU A 153 0.79 -13.20 -1.48
C LEU A 153 0.57 -12.16 -2.59
N ILE A 154 -0.20 -12.51 -3.64
CA ILE A 154 -0.53 -11.58 -4.72
C ILE A 154 -1.38 -10.41 -4.22
N ILE A 155 -2.37 -10.68 -3.36
CA ILE A 155 -3.27 -9.65 -2.83
C ILE A 155 -2.51 -8.70 -1.92
N GLU A 156 -1.68 -9.23 -1.01
CA GLU A 156 -0.89 -8.44 -0.08
C GLU A 156 0.07 -7.51 -0.83
N ASP A 157 0.78 -8.03 -1.82
CA ASP A 157 1.67 -7.22 -2.63
C ASP A 157 0.95 -6.13 -3.42
N ARG A 158 -0.22 -6.46 -3.99
CA ARG A 158 -1.05 -5.49 -4.69
C ARG A 158 -1.53 -4.39 -3.75
N ALA A 159 -1.90 -4.72 -2.52
CA ALA A 159 -2.29 -3.73 -1.51
C ALA A 159 -1.12 -2.78 -1.21
N ASN A 160 0.08 -3.32 -0.98
CA ASN A 160 1.29 -2.54 -0.76
C ASN A 160 1.63 -1.65 -1.96
N TRP A 161 1.46 -2.15 -3.18
CA TRP A 161 1.64 -1.35 -4.39
C TRP A 161 0.65 -0.19 -4.49
N LEU A 162 -0.65 -0.49 -4.33
CA LEU A 162 -1.71 0.52 -4.42
C LEU A 162 -1.52 1.61 -3.37
N ALA A 163 -1.16 1.25 -2.14
CA ALA A 163 -0.84 2.21 -1.09
C ALA A 163 0.27 3.18 -1.53
N ARG A 164 1.35 2.66 -2.11
CA ARG A 164 2.44 3.50 -2.63
C ARG A 164 2.01 4.36 -3.81
N GLN A 165 1.15 3.87 -4.70
CA GLN A 165 0.63 4.68 -5.81
C GLN A 165 -0.27 5.81 -5.32
N VAL A 166 -1.12 5.55 -4.32
CA VAL A 166 -1.97 6.57 -3.69
C VAL A 166 -1.10 7.66 -3.05
N GLU A 167 -0.04 7.28 -2.34
CA GLU A 167 0.91 8.23 -1.75
C GLU A 167 1.54 9.14 -2.81
N ILE A 168 2.10 8.55 -3.89
CA ILE A 168 2.70 9.30 -4.99
C ILE A 168 1.67 10.21 -5.68
N ALA A 169 0.47 9.71 -5.94
CA ALA A 169 -0.59 10.49 -6.58
C ALA A 169 -1.04 11.67 -5.70
N THR A 170 -1.14 11.45 -4.38
CA THR A 170 -1.50 12.49 -3.41
C THR A 170 -0.43 13.58 -3.37
N GLU A 171 0.86 13.21 -3.33
CA GLU A 171 1.96 14.16 -3.39
C GLU A 171 1.93 14.99 -4.70
N GLN A 172 1.68 14.35 -5.84
CA GLN A 172 1.55 15.05 -7.12
C GLN A 172 0.36 16.01 -7.16
N ILE A 173 -0.77 15.65 -6.54
CA ILE A 173 -1.95 16.52 -6.44
C ILE A 173 -1.59 17.77 -5.63
N ILE A 174 -0.98 17.60 -4.45
CA ILE A 174 -0.57 18.72 -3.60
C ILE A 174 0.42 19.64 -4.32
N LEU A 175 1.41 19.08 -5.03
CA LEU A 175 2.37 19.88 -5.80
C LEU A 175 1.70 20.67 -6.93
N ARG A 176 0.78 20.07 -7.66
CA ARG A 176 0.04 20.74 -8.75
C ARG A 176 -0.92 21.81 -8.21
N GLU A 177 -1.54 21.57 -7.06
CA GLU A 177 -2.39 22.53 -6.38
C GLU A 177 -1.58 23.78 -6.00
N LYS A 178 -0.43 23.59 -5.33
CA LYS A 178 0.52 24.67 -5.00
C LYS A 178 0.99 25.43 -6.22
N GLU A 179 1.32 24.73 -7.30
CA GLU A 179 1.71 25.37 -8.57
C GLU A 179 0.56 26.22 -9.14
N THR A 180 -0.67 25.72 -9.09
CA THR A 180 -1.87 26.42 -9.58
C THR A 180 -2.11 27.70 -8.79
N ILE A 181 -2.00 27.65 -7.47
CA ILE A 181 -2.14 28.83 -6.60
C ILE A 181 -1.12 29.91 -6.97
N ILE A 182 0.16 29.55 -7.12
CA ILE A 182 1.20 30.50 -7.50
C ILE A 182 0.94 31.10 -8.90
N ARG A 183 0.43 30.31 -9.85
CA ARG A 183 0.07 30.82 -11.19
C ARG A 183 -1.11 31.78 -11.15
N LEU A 184 -2.15 31.49 -10.34
CA LEU A 184 -3.31 32.37 -10.17
C LEU A 184 -2.91 33.68 -9.51
N ALA A 185 -2.15 33.63 -8.43
CA ALA A 185 -1.65 34.82 -7.74
C ALA A 185 -0.82 35.72 -8.69
N LYS A 186 0.08 35.12 -9.49
CA LYS A 186 0.83 35.85 -10.52
C LYS A 186 -0.07 36.50 -11.58
N ALA A 187 -1.15 35.82 -11.97
CA ALA A 187 -2.09 36.38 -12.95
C ALA A 187 -2.85 37.58 -12.39
N GLY A 188 -3.23 37.56 -11.10
CA GLY A 188 -3.80 38.70 -10.39
C GLY A 188 -2.86 39.89 -10.34
N GLU A 189 -1.59 39.67 -9.97
CA GLU A 189 -0.58 40.74 -9.87
C GLU A 189 -0.17 41.33 -11.23
N TYR A 190 -0.22 40.57 -12.33
CA TYR A 190 0.20 41.07 -13.66
C TYR A 190 -0.65 42.26 -14.15
N ARG A 191 -1.84 42.46 -13.58
CA ARG A 191 -2.67 43.63 -13.88
C ARG A 191 -2.21 44.92 -13.18
N ASP A 192 -1.35 44.83 -12.15
CA ASP A 192 -0.95 45.95 -11.28
C ASP A 192 0.58 46.17 -11.35
N GLU A 193 1.38 45.10 -11.27
CA GLU A 193 2.85 45.15 -11.28
C GLU A 193 3.45 44.19 -12.31
N GLY A 194 4.35 44.70 -13.17
CA GLY A 194 4.93 43.96 -14.30
C GLY A 194 5.84 42.77 -13.96
N THR A 195 5.99 42.36 -12.70
CA THR A 195 6.84 41.22 -12.31
C THR A 195 6.23 40.33 -11.21
N GLY A 196 5.80 39.12 -11.55
CA GLY A 196 5.26 38.12 -10.59
C GLY A 196 6.28 37.49 -9.62
N ASN A 197 7.48 38.05 -9.48
CA ASN A 197 8.46 37.64 -8.47
C ASN A 197 8.16 38.26 -7.10
N HIS A 198 7.29 39.27 -7.02
CA HIS A 198 6.83 39.86 -5.77
C HIS A 198 6.01 38.86 -4.94
N VAL A 199 4.96 38.27 -5.54
CA VAL A 199 4.15 37.19 -4.94
C VAL A 199 4.99 36.16 -4.18
N ILE A 200 6.02 35.62 -4.84
CA ILE A 200 6.80 34.49 -4.31
C ILE A 200 7.64 34.93 -3.11
N ARG A 201 8.20 36.16 -3.15
CA ARG A 201 8.96 36.68 -2.00
C ARG A 201 8.05 36.90 -0.80
N MET A 202 6.89 37.48 -1.05
CA MET A 202 5.89 37.75 -0.02
C MET A 202 5.46 36.44 0.66
N ALA A 203 5.12 35.40 -0.12
CA ALA A 203 4.84 34.04 0.38
C ALA A 203 5.92 33.52 1.33
N LYS A 204 7.18 33.57 0.90
CA LYS A 204 8.32 33.11 1.69
C LYS A 204 8.53 33.94 2.95
N TYR A 205 8.31 35.26 2.91
CA TYR A 205 8.37 36.10 4.10
C TYR A 205 7.25 35.78 5.09
N SER A 206 6.02 35.54 4.63
CA SER A 206 4.93 35.11 5.51
C SER A 206 5.29 33.84 6.28
N ARG A 207 5.91 32.87 5.60
CA ARG A 207 6.43 31.66 6.26
C ARG A 207 7.52 31.97 7.28
N PHE A 208 8.55 32.72 6.91
CA PHE A 208 9.65 33.04 7.83
C PHE A 208 9.18 33.81 9.07
N ILE A 209 8.19 34.69 8.92
CA ILE A 209 7.58 35.40 10.04
C ILE A 209 6.82 34.40 10.93
N ALA A 210 6.02 33.50 10.34
CA ALA A 210 5.29 32.48 11.09
C ALA A 210 6.22 31.56 11.90
N GLU A 211 7.30 31.07 11.27
CA GLU A 211 8.33 30.26 11.93
C GLU A 211 9.00 31.02 13.08
N ALA A 212 9.35 32.29 12.87
CA ALA A 212 10.02 33.12 13.87
C ALA A 212 9.13 33.45 15.09
N LEU A 213 7.81 33.46 14.91
CA LEU A 213 6.87 33.68 16.01
C LEU A 213 6.79 32.47 16.96
N GLY A 214 7.16 31.27 16.49
CA GLY A 214 7.20 30.05 17.31
C GLY A 214 5.84 29.57 17.84
N VAL A 215 4.73 30.14 17.34
CA VAL A 215 3.35 29.78 17.70
C VAL A 215 2.66 28.92 16.65
N PHE A 216 3.24 28.82 15.46
CA PHE A 216 2.73 28.02 14.34
C PHE A 216 3.54 26.73 14.21
N ASP A 217 2.86 25.62 13.94
CA ASP A 217 3.52 24.38 13.53
C ASP A 217 3.98 24.46 12.05
N GLU A 218 4.76 23.44 11.63
CA GLU A 218 5.27 23.33 10.26
C GLU A 218 4.16 23.38 9.21
N GLN A 219 3.02 22.75 9.49
CA GLN A 219 1.90 22.68 8.55
C GLN A 219 1.22 24.04 8.42
N GLN A 220 1.04 24.76 9.52
CA GLN A 220 0.48 26.11 9.55
C GLN A 220 1.40 27.12 8.87
N CYS A 221 2.72 26.99 9.05
CA CYS A 221 3.71 27.81 8.35
C CYS A 221 3.65 27.59 6.84
N GLU A 222 3.51 26.34 6.40
CA GLU A 222 3.32 25.99 5.00
C GLU A 222 1.98 26.51 4.44
N ASP A 223 0.89 26.38 5.19
CA ASP A 223 -0.43 26.85 4.78
C ASP A 223 -0.42 28.37 4.58
N LEU A 224 0.23 29.12 5.47
CA LEU A 224 0.45 30.56 5.32
C LEU A 224 1.30 30.90 4.09
N GLU A 225 2.35 30.11 3.80
CA GLU A 225 3.19 30.33 2.61
C GLU A 225 2.36 30.30 1.32
N TYR A 226 1.49 29.29 1.18
CA TYR A 226 0.74 29.09 -0.05
C TYR A 226 -0.56 29.88 -0.11
N ALA A 227 -1.20 30.21 1.01
CA ALA A 227 -2.41 31.03 1.03
C ALA A 227 -2.11 32.53 0.80
N ALA A 228 -1.01 33.04 1.37
CA ALA A 228 -0.76 34.47 1.38
C ALA A 228 -0.58 35.15 0.00
N PRO A 229 -0.05 34.48 -1.05
CA PRO A 229 -0.16 34.93 -2.45
C PRO A 229 -1.54 35.37 -2.92
N MET A 230 -2.60 34.79 -2.37
CA MET A 230 -3.98 35.02 -2.81
C MET A 230 -4.62 36.26 -2.18
N HIS A 231 -3.94 36.94 -1.23
CA HIS A 231 -4.53 38.05 -0.44
C HIS A 231 -5.18 39.15 -1.30
N ASP A 232 -4.61 39.43 -2.47
CA ASP A 232 -5.02 40.50 -3.37
C ASP A 232 -5.68 39.98 -4.66
N ILE A 233 -6.05 38.70 -4.74
CA ILE A 233 -6.59 38.10 -5.98
C ILE A 233 -7.83 38.84 -6.51
N GLY A 234 -8.66 39.39 -5.62
CA GLY A 234 -9.88 40.09 -6.00
C GLY A 234 -9.66 41.42 -6.72
N LYS A 235 -8.43 41.93 -6.80
CA LYS A 235 -8.08 43.04 -7.71
C LYS A 235 -8.43 42.72 -9.16
N ILE A 236 -8.52 41.43 -9.51
CA ILE A 236 -8.98 41.00 -10.84
C ILE A 236 -10.41 41.45 -11.18
N GLY A 237 -11.25 41.79 -10.19
CA GLY A 237 -12.57 42.34 -10.44
C GLY A 237 -12.63 43.87 -10.49
N ILE A 238 -11.53 44.57 -10.19
CA ILE A 238 -11.50 46.04 -10.18
C ILE A 238 -11.36 46.57 -11.62
N PRO A 239 -12.17 47.58 -12.02
CA PRO A 239 -12.05 48.23 -13.33
C PRO A 239 -10.67 48.85 -13.58
N ASP A 240 -10.14 48.72 -14.81
CA ASP A 240 -8.80 49.20 -15.17
C ASP A 240 -8.61 50.70 -14.95
N ASN A 241 -9.64 51.51 -15.21
CA ASN A 241 -9.58 52.97 -15.01
C ASN A 241 -9.42 53.38 -13.53
N ILE A 242 -9.71 52.46 -12.61
CA ILE A 242 -9.53 52.64 -11.16
C ILE A 242 -8.23 51.96 -10.72
N LEU A 243 -8.00 50.69 -11.10
CA LEU A 243 -6.82 49.92 -10.73
C LEU A 243 -5.52 50.55 -11.25
N LEU A 244 -5.50 51.02 -12.50
CA LEU A 244 -4.33 51.56 -13.19
C LEU A 244 -4.27 53.09 -13.18
N LYS A 245 -5.10 53.77 -12.37
CA LYS A 245 -5.21 55.24 -12.38
C LYS A 245 -3.89 55.90 -11.99
N PRO A 246 -3.27 56.75 -12.84
CA PRO A 246 -2.08 57.50 -12.47
C PRO A 246 -2.47 58.67 -11.54
N GLY A 247 -2.46 58.43 -10.23
CA GLY A 247 -2.78 59.46 -9.22
C GLY A 247 -3.54 58.90 -8.02
N LYS A 248 -4.03 59.80 -7.15
CA LYS A 248 -4.88 59.38 -6.01
C LYS A 248 -6.28 59.04 -6.50
N LEU A 249 -6.86 57.99 -5.91
CA LEU A 249 -8.28 57.68 -6.06
C LEU A 249 -9.13 58.76 -5.38
N ASP A 250 -10.26 59.08 -5.99
CA ASP A 250 -11.30 59.89 -5.35
C ASP A 250 -12.13 59.05 -4.36
N PRO A 251 -13.02 59.67 -3.56
CA PRO A 251 -13.80 58.92 -2.57
C PRO A 251 -14.67 57.81 -3.15
N GLU A 252 -15.24 57.97 -4.35
CA GLU A 252 -16.12 56.98 -4.98
C GLU A 252 -15.31 55.80 -5.55
N GLU A 253 -14.19 56.11 -6.21
CA GLU A 253 -13.23 55.12 -6.71
C GLU A 253 -12.61 54.31 -5.56
N TRP A 254 -12.40 54.94 -4.40
CA TRP A 254 -11.92 54.25 -3.20
C TRP A 254 -12.95 53.24 -2.66
N GLU A 255 -14.25 53.56 -2.69
CA GLU A 255 -15.30 52.59 -2.35
C GLU A 255 -15.28 51.39 -3.30
N VAL A 256 -15.11 51.62 -4.61
CA VAL A 256 -14.96 50.53 -5.58
C VAL A 256 -13.69 49.72 -5.32
N MET A 257 -12.55 50.36 -5.07
CA MET A 257 -11.29 49.67 -4.77
C MET A 257 -11.44 48.74 -3.56
N LYS A 258 -12.13 49.15 -2.49
CA LYS A 258 -12.35 48.30 -1.30
C LYS A 258 -13.10 46.99 -1.60
N THR A 259 -13.89 46.93 -2.67
CA THR A 259 -14.61 45.71 -3.07
C THR A 259 -13.70 44.55 -3.48
N HIS A 260 -12.41 44.79 -3.79
CA HIS A 260 -11.46 43.73 -4.14
C HIS A 260 -11.42 42.63 -3.05
N THR A 261 -11.57 42.99 -1.79
CA THR A 261 -11.61 42.01 -0.68
C THR A 261 -12.83 41.10 -0.74
N THR A 262 -14.01 41.65 -1.10
CA THR A 262 -15.26 40.89 -1.25
C THR A 262 -15.20 40.00 -2.49
N ILE A 263 -14.71 40.54 -3.61
CA ILE A 263 -14.50 39.80 -4.84
C ILE A 263 -13.50 38.67 -4.62
N GLY A 264 -12.42 38.93 -3.89
CA GLY A 264 -11.43 37.93 -3.52
C GLY A 264 -12.05 36.82 -2.68
N HIS A 265 -12.87 37.16 -1.68
CA HIS A 265 -13.63 36.18 -0.91
C HIS A 265 -14.56 35.36 -1.81
N GLU A 266 -15.34 35.97 -2.71
CA GLU A 266 -16.23 35.24 -3.63
C GLU A 266 -15.47 34.27 -4.56
N ILE A 267 -14.27 34.66 -5.01
CA ILE A 267 -13.41 33.81 -5.87
C ILE A 267 -12.89 32.58 -5.11
N LEU A 268 -12.59 32.75 -3.82
CA LEU A 268 -11.95 31.72 -3.00
C LEU A 268 -12.96 30.89 -2.20
N SER A 269 -14.12 31.45 -1.89
CA SER A 269 -15.20 30.78 -1.17
C SER A 269 -15.64 29.51 -1.90
N ASP A 270 -16.08 28.52 -1.14
CA ASP A 270 -16.50 27.19 -1.61
C ASP A 270 -15.41 26.30 -2.24
N SER A 271 -14.14 26.70 -2.20
CA SER A 271 -13.04 25.79 -2.55
C SER A 271 -12.91 24.66 -1.53
N GLN A 272 -12.46 23.49 -1.99
CA GLN A 272 -12.07 22.37 -1.12
C GLN A 272 -10.58 22.43 -0.73
N SER A 273 -9.85 23.41 -1.27
CA SER A 273 -8.43 23.60 -0.98
C SER A 273 -8.24 24.28 0.35
N LYS A 274 -7.42 23.67 1.23
CA LYS A 274 -7.04 24.27 2.51
C LYS A 274 -6.30 25.61 2.38
N TYR A 275 -5.78 25.93 1.20
CA TYR A 275 -5.08 27.18 0.90
C TYR A 275 -6.02 28.28 0.37
N MET A 276 -7.28 27.95 0.07
CA MET A 276 -8.26 28.85 -0.55
C MET A 276 -9.57 28.79 0.26
N HIS A 277 -9.56 29.21 1.51
CA HIS A 277 -10.75 29.30 2.37
C HIS A 277 -10.90 30.69 2.96
#